data_AF-A0A963LFA8-F1
#
_entry.id   AF-A0A963LFA8-F1
#
_cell.length_a   1.000
_cell.length_b   1.000
_cell.length_c   1.000
_cell.angle_alpha   90.00
_cell.angle_beta   90.00
_cell.angle_gamma   90.00
#
_symmetry.space_group_name_H-M   'P 1'
#
loop_
_entity.id
_entity.type
_entity.pdbx_description
1 polymer ?
#
loop_
_entity_poly.entity_id
_entity_poly.type
_entity_poly.pdbx_seq_one_letter_code
_entity_poly.pdbx_strand_id
1 'polypeptide(L)'
;MLQAYRTHVAERAALGIPPLPLSASQTADLIELLKAPPAGEEAALVEMIAQRVPAGVDDAAKVKASYLAAVAHGTEACTLISREKAAELLGTMLGGYNIAPLIDLLDDAAVGAVAAEALKKTLLMFDAFHDVKAKADAGSANAKAVLQSWADAEWFTSRPEVPESITVSIFKVAGEINTDDL
;
A
#
# COMPACT_ATOMS: atom_id res chain seq x y z
N MET A 1 13.63 17.22 6.20
CA MET A 1 12.57 16.24 6.50
C MET A 1 12.85 15.38 7.73
N LEU A 2 13.84 14.46 7.72
CA LEU A 2 14.04 13.45 8.79
C LEU A 2 14.11 14.01 10.22
N GLN A 3 14.92 15.05 10.45
CA GLN A 3 15.04 15.62 11.80
C GLN A 3 13.71 16.19 12.31
N ALA A 4 12.98 16.91 11.46
CA ALA A 4 11.67 17.44 11.80
C ALA A 4 10.65 16.31 12.07
N TYR A 5 10.70 15.24 11.27
CA TYR A 5 9.86 14.05 11.50
C TYR A 5 10.18 13.38 12.85
N ARG A 6 11.47 13.25 13.21
CA ARG A 6 11.90 12.70 14.51
C ARG A 6 11.44 13.53 15.69
N THR A 7 11.52 14.86 15.59
CA THR A 7 10.99 15.76 16.62
C THR A 7 9.49 15.53 16.81
N HIS A 8 8.72 15.47 15.72
CA HIS A 8 7.29 15.18 15.76
C HIS A 8 6.97 13.81 16.38
N VAL A 9 7.74 12.78 16.03
CA VAL A 9 7.59 11.44 16.63
C VAL A 9 7.79 11.51 18.15
N ALA A 10 8.84 12.21 18.62
CA ALA A 10 9.09 12.36 20.05
C ALA A 10 7.99 13.16 20.77
N GLU A 11 7.51 14.25 20.17
CA GLU A 11 6.42 15.07 20.71
C GLU A 11 5.13 14.26 20.87
N ARG A 12 4.76 13.44 19.88
CA ARG A 12 3.56 12.59 19.96
C ARG A 12 3.75 11.41 20.91
N ALA A 13 4.94 10.82 20.95
CA ALA A 13 5.26 9.77 21.92
C ALA A 13 5.16 10.27 23.37
N ALA A 14 5.53 11.52 23.65
CA ALA A 14 5.35 12.15 24.98
C ALA A 14 3.86 12.26 25.39
N LEU A 15 2.94 12.23 24.42
CA LEU A 15 1.50 12.19 24.63
C LEU A 15 0.91 10.77 24.58
N GLY A 16 1.74 9.73 24.38
CA GLY A 16 1.30 8.34 24.27
C GLY A 16 0.55 8.00 22.97
N ILE A 17 0.71 8.80 21.92
CA ILE A 17 -0.01 8.66 20.65
C ILE A 17 0.96 8.51 19.46
N PRO A 18 0.55 7.82 18.37
CA PRO A 18 1.41 7.63 17.20
C PRO A 18 1.67 8.95 16.45
N PRO A 19 2.77 9.05 15.68
CA PRO A 19 3.00 10.17 14.77
C PRO A 19 1.91 10.23 13.70
N LEU A 20 1.62 11.45 13.22
CA LEU A 20 0.75 11.65 12.06
C LEU A 20 1.34 10.97 10.80
N PRO A 21 0.48 10.56 9.85
CA PRO A 21 0.92 10.16 8.51
C PRO A 21 1.69 11.28 7.80
N LEU A 22 2.51 10.90 6.83
CA LEU A 22 3.27 11.83 6.00
C LEU A 22 2.33 12.62 5.08
N SER A 23 2.58 13.92 4.98
CA SER A 23 1.96 14.76 3.95
C SER A 23 2.56 14.49 2.57
N ALA A 24 1.95 15.05 1.52
CA ALA A 24 2.48 14.96 0.15
C ALA A 24 3.89 15.56 0.04
N SER A 25 4.14 16.71 0.67
CA SER A 25 5.48 17.34 0.70
C SER A 25 6.50 16.48 1.45
N GLN A 26 6.13 15.92 2.60
CA GLN A 26 7.02 15.01 3.32
C GLN A 26 7.31 13.73 2.54
N THR A 27 6.34 13.22 1.78
CA THR A 27 6.50 12.04 0.93
C THR A 27 7.43 12.34 -0.26
N ALA A 28 7.32 13.53 -0.86
CA ALA A 28 8.26 13.98 -1.89
C ALA A 28 9.70 14.11 -1.35
N ASP A 29 9.87 14.73 -0.19
CA ASP A 29 11.17 14.83 0.47
C ASP A 29 11.75 13.43 0.80
N LEU A 30 10.90 12.50 1.24
CA LEU A 30 11.29 11.11 1.51
C LEU A 30 11.77 10.41 0.23
N ILE A 31 11.14 10.66 -0.91
CA ILE A 31 11.55 10.10 -2.20
C ILE A 31 12.95 10.60 -2.60
N GLU A 32 13.25 11.88 -2.38
CA GLU A 32 14.61 12.40 -2.64
C GLU A 32 15.66 11.74 -1.73
N LEU A 33 15.30 11.45 -0.47
CA LEU A 33 16.15 10.66 0.42
C LEU A 33 16.30 9.21 -0.03
N LEU A 34 15.26 8.58 -0.59
CA LEU A 34 15.36 7.22 -1.14
C LEU A 34 16.30 7.15 -2.36
N LYS A 35 16.41 8.24 -3.14
CA LYS A 35 17.34 8.35 -4.28
C LYS A 35 18.78 8.58 -3.84
N ALA A 36 18.98 9.30 -2.74
CA ALA A 36 20.30 9.63 -2.18
C ALA A 36 20.31 9.36 -0.66
N PRO A 37 20.32 8.08 -0.24
CA PRO A 37 20.12 7.74 1.16
C PRO A 37 21.32 8.15 2.02
N PRO A 38 21.10 8.86 3.15
CA PRO A 38 22.15 9.04 4.14
C PRO A 38 22.54 7.68 4.75
N ALA A 39 23.82 7.50 5.02
CA ALA A 39 24.34 6.26 5.57
C ALA A 39 23.68 5.89 6.91
N GLY A 40 23.18 4.66 7.02
CA GLY A 40 22.53 4.14 8.22
C GLY A 40 21.03 4.47 8.32
N GLU A 41 20.46 5.19 7.36
CA GLU A 41 19.03 5.55 7.32
C GLU A 41 18.22 4.65 6.37
N GLU A 42 18.87 3.76 5.62
CA GLU A 42 18.30 3.05 4.48
C GLU A 42 17.03 2.27 4.85
N ALA A 43 17.10 1.48 5.92
CA ALA A 43 15.97 0.69 6.41
C ALA A 43 14.81 1.57 6.90
N ALA A 44 15.12 2.67 7.58
CA ALA A 44 14.12 3.59 8.09
C ALA A 44 13.37 4.29 6.95
N LEU A 45 14.07 4.69 5.88
CA LEU A 45 13.44 5.30 4.71
C LEU A 45 12.46 4.34 4.01
N VAL A 46 12.86 3.07 3.84
CA VAL A 46 12.00 2.02 3.25
C VAL A 46 10.80 1.73 4.15
N GLU A 47 10.97 1.70 5.47
CA GLU A 47 9.85 1.54 6.40
C GLU A 47 8.88 2.73 6.32
N MET A 48 9.40 3.96 6.26
CA MET A 48 8.59 5.17 6.19
C MET A 48 7.71 5.19 4.93
N ILE A 49 8.26 4.88 3.76
CA ILE A 49 7.47 4.86 2.52
C ILE A 49 6.44 3.73 2.55
N ALA A 50 6.75 2.60 3.19
CA ALA A 50 5.85 1.47 3.33
C ALA A 50 4.68 1.76 4.28
N GLN A 51 4.95 2.35 5.46
CA GLN A 51 4.04 2.34 6.61
C GLN A 51 3.50 3.72 7.03
N ARG A 52 4.07 4.82 6.52
CA ARG A 52 3.74 6.17 7.00
C ARG A 52 3.02 7.06 5.99
N VAL A 53 2.81 6.58 4.76
CA VAL A 53 2.02 7.29 3.74
C VAL A 53 0.59 6.75 3.74
N PRO A 54 -0.45 7.61 3.75
CA PRO A 54 -1.83 7.20 3.53
C PRO A 54 -2.00 6.36 2.25
N ALA A 55 -3.04 5.53 2.25
CA ALA A 55 -3.46 4.73 1.10
C ALA A 55 -4.61 5.45 0.34
N GLY A 56 -5.08 4.88 -0.77
CA GLY A 56 -6.23 5.44 -1.48
C GLY A 56 -5.87 6.60 -2.41
N VAL A 57 -6.73 7.62 -2.39
CA VAL A 57 -6.65 8.80 -3.26
C VAL A 57 -6.18 10.07 -2.53
N ASP A 58 -5.48 9.90 -1.41
CA ASP A 58 -4.81 11.01 -0.71
C ASP A 58 -3.67 11.59 -1.55
N ASP A 59 -3.37 12.89 -1.38
CA ASP A 59 -2.31 13.57 -2.13
C ASP A 59 -0.93 12.94 -1.90
N ALA A 60 -0.63 12.47 -0.68
CA ALA A 60 0.61 11.76 -0.38
C ALA A 60 0.64 10.37 -1.02
N ALA A 61 -0.51 9.69 -1.07
CA ALA A 61 -0.66 8.41 -1.77
C ALA A 61 -0.38 8.58 -3.26
N LYS A 62 -0.84 9.68 -3.88
CA LYS A 62 -0.53 9.99 -5.28
C LYS A 62 0.97 10.08 -5.54
N VAL A 63 1.67 10.83 -4.70
CA VAL A 63 3.14 11.01 -4.79
C VAL A 63 3.86 9.67 -4.65
N LYS A 64 3.49 8.87 -3.64
CA LYS A 64 4.03 7.51 -3.44
C LYS A 64 3.76 6.59 -4.63
N ALA A 65 2.51 6.54 -5.12
CA ALA A 65 2.11 5.68 -6.23
C ALA A 65 2.88 6.03 -7.50
N SER A 66 3.02 7.31 -7.84
CA SER A 66 3.77 7.74 -9.02
C SER A 66 5.24 7.32 -8.98
N TYR A 67 5.92 7.49 -7.84
CA TYR A 67 7.31 7.08 -7.71
C TYR A 67 7.48 5.55 -7.72
N LEU A 68 6.66 4.81 -6.96
CA LEU A 68 6.73 3.36 -6.96
C LEU A 68 6.39 2.76 -8.33
N ALA A 69 5.46 3.37 -9.09
CA ALA A 69 5.19 2.98 -10.46
C ALA A 69 6.43 3.16 -11.36
N ALA A 70 7.10 4.31 -11.30
CA ALA A 70 8.32 4.55 -12.07
C ALA A 70 9.42 3.52 -11.75
N VAL A 71 9.61 3.20 -10.46
CA VAL A 71 10.56 2.16 -10.03
C VAL A 71 10.12 0.78 -10.52
N ALA A 72 8.86 0.39 -10.37
CA ALA A 72 8.36 -0.91 -10.81
C ALA A 72 8.45 -1.10 -12.34
N HIS A 73 8.18 -0.05 -13.12
CA HIS A 73 8.37 -0.04 -14.57
C HIS A 73 9.84 0.01 -15.01
N GLY A 74 10.77 0.27 -14.08
CA GLY A 74 12.19 0.40 -14.38
C GLY A 74 12.55 1.69 -15.12
N THR A 75 11.64 2.68 -15.15
CA THR A 75 11.91 4.01 -15.73
C THR A 75 12.65 4.92 -14.75
N GLU A 76 12.68 4.56 -13.47
CA GLU A 76 13.47 5.20 -12.43
C GLU A 76 14.19 4.14 -11.59
N ALA A 77 15.46 4.36 -11.25
CA ALA A 77 16.23 3.46 -10.41
C ALA A 77 16.20 3.91 -8.94
N CYS A 78 16.06 2.97 -8.02
CA CYS A 78 16.20 3.18 -6.59
C CYS A 78 17.16 2.12 -6.04
N THR A 79 18.20 2.51 -5.31
CA THR A 79 19.16 1.55 -4.74
C THR A 79 18.57 0.75 -3.57
N LEU A 80 17.51 1.27 -2.94
CA LEU A 80 16.89 0.68 -1.76
C LEU A 80 15.61 -0.11 -2.04
N ILE A 81 14.97 0.12 -3.20
CA ILE A 81 13.70 -0.50 -3.57
C ILE A 81 13.86 -1.11 -4.95
N SER A 82 13.81 -2.45 -5.03
CA SER A 82 13.81 -3.15 -6.30
C SER A 82 12.49 -2.97 -7.05
N ARG A 83 12.46 -3.34 -8.34
CA ARG A 83 11.22 -3.30 -9.14
C ARG A 83 10.13 -4.16 -8.53
N GLU A 84 10.48 -5.37 -8.08
CA GLU A 84 9.60 -6.31 -7.40
C GLU A 84 9.07 -5.69 -6.11
N LYS A 85 9.95 -5.08 -5.30
CA LYS A 85 9.52 -4.46 -4.05
C LYS A 85 8.59 -3.26 -4.28
N ALA A 86 8.83 -2.49 -5.33
CA ALA A 86 7.95 -1.39 -5.69
C ALA A 86 6.55 -1.89 -6.11
N ALA A 87 6.48 -2.97 -6.90
CA ALA A 87 5.22 -3.62 -7.25
C ALA A 87 4.49 -4.18 -6.01
N GLU A 88 5.21 -4.80 -5.07
CA GLU A 88 4.62 -5.23 -3.78
C GLU A 88 4.03 -4.05 -3.00
N LEU A 89 4.78 -2.94 -2.90
CA LEU A 89 4.34 -1.76 -2.15
C LEU A 89 3.15 -1.06 -2.81
N LEU A 90 3.04 -1.06 -4.14
CA LEU A 90 1.83 -0.63 -4.84
C LEU A 90 0.64 -1.49 -4.43
N GLY A 91 0.84 -2.80 -4.23
CA GLY A 91 -0.20 -3.73 -3.77
C GLY A 91 -0.75 -3.43 -2.37
N THR A 92 -0.03 -2.67 -1.52
CA THR A 92 -0.49 -2.34 -0.16
C THR A 92 -1.27 -1.03 -0.08
N MET A 93 -1.48 -0.33 -1.21
CA MET A 93 -2.10 1.00 -1.23
C MET A 93 -3.64 0.98 -1.27
N LEU A 94 -4.25 -0.19 -1.02
CA LEU A 94 -5.70 -0.50 -0.96
C LEU A 94 -6.47 -0.31 -2.28
N GLY A 95 -6.23 0.77 -3.01
CA GLY A 95 -6.88 1.13 -4.27
C GLY A 95 -6.65 2.60 -4.63
N GLY A 96 -7.09 3.03 -5.81
CA GLY A 96 -6.85 4.39 -6.31
C GLY A 96 -5.62 4.45 -7.22
N TYR A 97 -4.65 5.31 -6.88
CA TYR A 97 -3.52 5.62 -7.77
C TYR A 97 -2.58 4.45 -8.08
N ASN A 98 -2.65 3.36 -7.30
CA ASN A 98 -1.85 2.15 -7.49
C ASN A 98 -2.43 1.18 -8.52
N ILE A 99 -3.71 1.29 -8.88
CA ILE A 99 -4.41 0.28 -9.70
C ILE A 99 -3.87 0.23 -11.13
N ALA A 100 -3.89 1.36 -11.85
CA ALA A 100 -3.44 1.38 -13.25
C ALA A 100 -1.98 0.90 -13.39
N PRO A 101 -1.01 1.35 -12.57
CA PRO A 101 0.35 0.80 -12.60
C PRO A 101 0.40 -0.71 -12.43
N LEU A 102 -0.36 -1.28 -11.47
CA LEU A 102 -0.36 -2.74 -11.27
C LEU A 102 -0.93 -3.50 -12.48
N ILE A 103 -1.96 -2.96 -13.13
CA ILE A 103 -2.55 -3.56 -14.35
C ILE A 103 -1.54 -3.49 -15.50
N ASP A 104 -0.86 -2.36 -15.67
CA ASP A 104 0.15 -2.18 -16.72
C ASP A 104 1.29 -3.20 -16.57
N LEU A 105 1.70 -3.48 -15.34
CA LEU A 105 2.78 -4.42 -15.01
C LEU A 105 2.40 -5.90 -15.24
N LEU A 106 1.14 -6.27 -15.44
CA LEU A 106 0.72 -7.69 -15.56
C LEU A 106 1.47 -8.48 -16.64
N ASP A 107 1.92 -7.82 -17.72
CA ASP A 107 2.63 -8.47 -18.83
C ASP A 107 4.15 -8.27 -18.76
N ASP A 108 4.65 -7.61 -17.71
CA ASP A 108 6.08 -7.46 -17.47
C ASP A 108 6.69 -8.80 -17.03
N ALA A 109 7.78 -9.20 -17.70
CA ALA A 109 8.42 -10.49 -17.48
C ALA A 109 9.06 -10.65 -16.09
N ALA A 110 9.48 -9.55 -15.46
CA ALA A 110 10.13 -9.58 -14.15
C ALA A 110 9.12 -9.45 -13.00
N VAL A 111 8.15 -8.53 -13.13
CA VAL A 111 7.28 -8.15 -12.02
C VAL A 111 5.79 -8.46 -12.22
N GLY A 112 5.39 -9.01 -13.38
CA GLY A 112 3.98 -9.28 -13.68
C GLY A 112 3.33 -10.28 -12.72
N ALA A 113 4.07 -11.28 -12.24
CA ALA A 113 3.59 -12.20 -11.21
C ALA A 113 3.34 -11.49 -9.86
N VAL A 114 4.23 -10.57 -9.48
CA VAL A 114 4.08 -9.77 -8.25
C VAL A 114 2.86 -8.86 -8.35
N ALA A 115 2.69 -8.20 -9.50
CA ALA A 115 1.53 -7.36 -9.76
C ALA A 115 0.21 -8.16 -9.74
N ALA A 116 0.22 -9.38 -10.30
CA ALA A 116 -0.93 -10.28 -10.22
C ALA A 116 -1.28 -10.64 -8.77
N GLU A 117 -0.30 -11.04 -7.95
CA GLU A 117 -0.55 -11.36 -6.53
C GLU A 117 -1.12 -10.18 -5.72
N ALA A 118 -0.69 -8.95 -6.05
CA ALA A 118 -1.28 -7.75 -5.49
C ALA A 118 -2.74 -7.56 -5.92
N LEU A 119 -3.03 -7.66 -7.23
CA LEU A 119 -4.37 -7.45 -7.78
C LEU A 119 -5.37 -8.51 -7.32
N LYS A 120 -4.96 -9.76 -7.14
CA LYS A 120 -5.80 -10.83 -6.57
C LYS A 120 -6.44 -10.46 -5.23
N LYS A 121 -5.74 -9.67 -4.41
CA LYS A 121 -6.17 -9.24 -3.07
C LYS A 121 -6.80 -7.84 -3.05
N THR A 122 -6.84 -7.16 -4.20
CA THR A 122 -7.32 -5.79 -4.32
C THR A 122 -8.82 -5.77 -4.59
N LEU A 123 -9.60 -5.20 -3.66
CA LEU A 123 -11.07 -5.17 -3.77
C LEU A 123 -11.58 -3.92 -4.51
N LEU A 124 -10.85 -2.82 -4.42
CA LEU A 124 -11.25 -1.51 -4.94
C LEU A 124 -10.93 -1.37 -6.44
N MET A 125 -11.29 -2.39 -7.24
CA MET A 125 -11.04 -2.43 -8.69
C MET A 125 -12.05 -1.59 -9.48
N PHE A 126 -13.32 -1.58 -9.07
CA PHE A 126 -14.41 -0.89 -9.77
C PHE A 126 -14.34 -1.15 -11.30
N ASP A 127 -14.41 -0.11 -12.13
CA ASP A 127 -14.38 -0.23 -13.59
C ASP A 127 -13.03 -0.73 -14.13
N ALA A 128 -11.93 -0.61 -13.37
CA ALA A 128 -10.61 -1.12 -13.78
C ALA A 128 -10.57 -2.66 -13.84
N PHE A 129 -11.60 -3.34 -13.33
CA PHE A 129 -11.87 -4.74 -13.64
C PHE A 129 -11.85 -5.01 -15.15
N HIS A 130 -12.44 -4.12 -15.95
CA HIS A 130 -12.51 -4.27 -17.40
C HIS A 130 -11.14 -4.22 -18.07
N ASP A 131 -10.18 -3.47 -17.52
CA ASP A 131 -8.82 -3.40 -18.05
C ASP A 131 -8.07 -4.71 -17.83
N VAL A 132 -8.22 -5.32 -16.64
CA VAL A 132 -7.70 -6.67 -16.37
C VAL A 132 -8.37 -7.69 -17.30
N LYS A 133 -9.68 -7.59 -17.49
CA LYS A 133 -10.41 -8.47 -18.41
C LYS A 133 -9.90 -8.34 -19.84
N ALA A 134 -9.69 -7.12 -20.33
CA ALA A 134 -9.18 -6.87 -21.67
C ALA A 134 -7.78 -7.50 -21.87
N LYS A 135 -6.88 -7.38 -20.89
CA LYS A 135 -5.58 -8.06 -20.91
C LYS A 135 -5.71 -9.58 -20.91
N ALA A 136 -6.62 -10.13 -20.12
CA ALA A 136 -6.87 -11.58 -20.09
C ALA A 136 -7.40 -12.09 -21.45
N ASP A 137 -8.36 -11.38 -22.05
CA ASP A 137 -8.90 -11.69 -23.39
C ASP A 137 -7.81 -11.60 -24.47
N ALA A 138 -6.87 -10.66 -24.33
CA ALA A 138 -5.69 -10.52 -25.20
C ALA A 138 -4.60 -11.58 -24.97
N GLY A 139 -4.78 -12.49 -24.01
CA GLY A 139 -3.90 -13.65 -23.80
C GLY A 139 -2.95 -13.55 -22.60
N SER A 140 -3.00 -12.49 -21.80
CA SER A 140 -2.16 -12.35 -20.60
C SER A 140 -2.43 -13.48 -19.60
N ALA A 141 -1.41 -14.29 -19.31
CA ALA A 141 -1.51 -15.38 -18.34
C ALA A 141 -1.75 -14.86 -16.92
N ASN A 142 -1.07 -13.78 -16.55
CA ASN A 142 -1.21 -13.14 -15.24
C ASN A 142 -2.61 -12.53 -15.07
N ALA A 143 -3.13 -11.82 -16.08
CA ALA A 143 -4.49 -11.27 -16.00
C ALA A 143 -5.56 -12.37 -15.88
N LYS A 144 -5.40 -13.49 -16.60
CA LYS A 144 -6.29 -14.66 -16.44
C LYS A 144 -6.23 -15.24 -15.03
N ALA A 145 -5.04 -15.34 -14.44
CA ALA A 145 -4.87 -15.81 -13.07
C ALA A 145 -5.53 -14.87 -12.04
N VAL A 146 -5.49 -13.55 -12.27
CA VAL A 146 -6.19 -12.57 -11.44
C VAL A 146 -7.71 -12.77 -11.51
N LEU A 147 -8.28 -12.88 -12.72
CA LEU A 147 -9.72 -13.12 -12.89
C LEU A 147 -10.17 -14.43 -12.23
N GLN A 148 -9.37 -15.50 -12.36
CA GLN A 148 -9.67 -16.79 -11.76
C GLN A 148 -9.68 -16.71 -10.23
N SER A 149 -8.66 -16.08 -9.64
CA SER A 149 -8.57 -15.86 -8.19
C SER A 149 -9.76 -15.07 -7.64
N TRP A 150 -10.21 -14.04 -8.37
CA TRP A 150 -11.42 -13.28 -7.99
C TRP A 150 -12.68 -14.13 -8.08
N ALA A 151 -12.83 -14.94 -9.12
CA ALA A 151 -13.95 -15.88 -9.29
C ALA A 151 -13.99 -16.96 -8.19
N ASP A 152 -12.82 -17.45 -7.78
CA ASP A 152 -12.66 -18.40 -6.68
C ASP A 152 -12.74 -17.74 -5.29
N ALA A 153 -12.95 -16.42 -5.26
CA ALA A 153 -13.06 -15.60 -4.06
C ALA A 153 -11.86 -15.73 -3.10
N GLU A 154 -10.64 -15.91 -3.64
CA GLU A 154 -9.43 -16.08 -2.82
C GLU A 154 -9.17 -14.88 -1.90
N TRP A 155 -9.59 -13.67 -2.29
CA TRP A 155 -9.54 -12.47 -1.45
C TRP A 155 -10.33 -12.61 -0.14
N PHE A 156 -11.34 -13.49 -0.13
CA PHE A 156 -12.18 -13.81 1.02
C PHE A 156 -11.71 -15.10 1.70
N THR A 157 -11.59 -16.20 0.94
CA THR A 157 -11.35 -17.55 1.46
C THR A 157 -9.95 -17.76 2.02
N SER A 158 -8.97 -16.91 1.64
CA SER A 158 -7.62 -16.94 2.23
C SER A 158 -7.52 -16.27 3.60
N ARG A 159 -8.56 -15.55 4.04
CA ARG A 159 -8.59 -14.88 5.34
C ARG A 159 -9.06 -15.84 6.43
N PRO A 160 -8.58 -15.67 7.68
CA PRO A 160 -9.08 -16.46 8.79
C PRO A 160 -10.61 -16.35 8.93
N GLU A 161 -11.27 -17.48 9.14
CA GLU A 161 -12.70 -17.50 9.49
C GLU A 161 -12.94 -16.82 10.84
N VAL A 162 -14.18 -16.39 11.08
CA VAL A 162 -14.59 -15.88 12.39
C VAL A 162 -14.47 -17.02 13.40
N PRO A 163 -13.73 -16.85 14.51
CA PRO A 163 -13.62 -17.89 15.52
C PRO A 163 -14.99 -18.26 16.10
N GLU A 164 -15.23 -19.55 16.37
CA GLU A 164 -16.47 -20.04 17.00
C GLU A 164 -16.71 -19.44 18.41
N SER A 165 -15.64 -19.01 19.08
CA SER A 165 -15.69 -18.37 20.39
C SER A 165 -14.64 -17.25 20.47
N ILE A 166 -15.04 -16.12 21.05
CA ILE A 166 -14.16 -14.97 21.28
C ILE A 166 -14.18 -14.66 22.78
N THR A 167 -13.04 -14.82 23.45
CA THR A 167 -12.87 -14.43 24.85
C THR A 167 -12.57 -12.94 24.91
N VAL A 168 -13.38 -12.17 25.65
CA VAL A 168 -13.26 -10.72 25.77
C VAL A 168 -13.27 -10.29 27.23
N SER A 169 -12.68 -9.11 27.52
CA SER A 169 -12.84 -8.43 28.81
C SER A 169 -13.93 -7.38 28.69
N ILE A 170 -14.87 -7.35 29.64
CA ILE A 170 -15.99 -6.40 29.61
C ILE A 170 -15.49 -5.00 30.04
N PHE A 171 -15.48 -4.06 29.10
CA PHE A 171 -15.38 -2.63 29.41
C PHE A 171 -16.80 -2.05 29.52
N LYS A 172 -17.38 -2.08 30.73
CA LYS A 172 -18.75 -1.60 30.97
C LYS A 172 -18.73 -0.11 31.30
N VAL A 173 -19.45 0.69 30.51
CA VAL A 173 -19.88 2.03 30.90
C VAL A 173 -21.36 1.98 31.28
N ALA A 174 -21.71 2.52 32.45
CA ALA A 174 -23.09 2.50 32.95
C ALA A 174 -23.84 3.75 32.48
N GLY A 175 -25.14 3.59 32.18
CA GLY A 175 -25.98 4.68 31.68
C GLY A 175 -26.01 4.78 30.17
N GLU A 176 -26.28 5.98 29.67
CA GLU A 176 -26.29 6.32 28.25
C GLU A 176 -24.86 6.61 27.77
N ILE A 177 -24.54 6.20 26.55
CA ILE A 177 -23.31 6.59 25.85
C ILE A 177 -23.74 7.29 24.57
N ASN A 178 -23.47 8.60 24.52
CA ASN A 178 -23.66 9.41 23.33
C ASN A 178 -22.35 9.52 22.55
N THR A 179 -22.45 9.93 21.29
CA THR A 179 -21.27 10.12 20.44
C THR A 179 -20.35 11.24 20.93
N ASP A 180 -20.86 12.21 21.70
CA ASP A 180 -20.05 13.29 22.30
C ASP A 180 -19.18 12.81 23.48
N ASP A 181 -19.46 11.62 24.02
CA ASP A 181 -18.68 11.00 25.11
C ASP A 181 -17.43 10.24 24.59
N LEU A 182 -17.35 9.96 23.28
CA LEU A 182 -16.33 9.13 22.61
C LEU A 182 -15.25 9.95 21.91
#